data_AF-A0A7J6AD89-F1
#
_entry.id   AF-A0A7J6AD89-F1
#
_cell.length_a   1.000
_cell.length_b   1.000
_cell.length_c   1.000
_cell.angle_alpha   90.00
_cell.angle_beta   90.00
_cell.angle_gamma   90.00
#
_symmetry.space_group_name_H-M   'P 1'
#
loop_
_entity.id
_entity.type
_entity.pdbx_description
1 polymer ?
#
loop_
_entity_poly.entity_id
_entity_poly.type
_entity_poly.pdbx_seq_one_letter_code
_entity_poly.pdbx_strand_id
1 'polypeptide(L)'
;MPPRLGQLFSNSRIVVGLLVNLLSSICIVFMNKWIYVHYGFPNMTLTLVHFVVTWLGLFLCQKMDIFSPKRLRASSVLLLALSFCGFVAFTNLSLQNNTIGTYQLAKAMTTPVIILIQTTFYRKTFSNKIKLTLVPITLGVMLNSYYDVKFNLLGIVFATLGVLVTSLYQVWVGAKQHELQVNSMQLLYYQAPMSSAFLLTLIPFFEPLTGEGGIFGPWSLQALAMVFLSGLIAFLVNLSIYWIIGNTSPVTYNMFGHFKFCITLLGGYVLFHDPLSLHQGLGIACTLSGILTYTHFKLGEQEEGKSRLAQRP
;
A
#
# COMPACT_ATOMS: atom_id res chain seq x y z
N MET A 1 13.38 -1.69 -35.45
CA MET A 1 12.12 -0.98 -35.11
C MET A 1 12.40 -0.11 -33.89
N PRO A 2 12.26 1.24 -33.98
CA PRO A 2 12.39 2.08 -32.79
C PRO A 2 11.24 1.76 -31.83
N PRO A 3 11.42 1.87 -30.50
CA PRO A 3 10.36 1.64 -29.54
C PRO A 3 9.20 2.58 -29.86
N ARG A 4 8.02 1.99 -30.11
CA ARG A 4 6.81 2.71 -30.51
C ARG A 4 6.53 3.79 -29.46
N LEU A 5 6.44 5.05 -29.87
CA LEU A 5 6.25 6.24 -29.03
C LEU A 5 5.21 6.06 -27.90
N GLY A 6 4.16 5.26 -28.13
CA GLY A 6 3.16 4.89 -27.12
C GLY A 6 3.68 4.08 -25.92
N GLN A 7 4.73 3.25 -26.08
CA GLN A 7 5.40 2.55 -24.97
C GLN A 7 6.18 3.53 -24.09
N LEU A 8 6.84 4.53 -24.69
CA LEU A 8 7.55 5.57 -23.95
C LEU A 8 6.57 6.36 -23.08
N PHE A 9 5.43 6.78 -23.65
CA PHE A 9 4.37 7.49 -22.91
C PHE A 9 3.71 6.62 -21.83
N SER A 10 3.49 5.32 -22.09
CA SER A 10 2.96 4.39 -21.08
C SER A 10 3.93 4.23 -19.90
N ASN A 11 5.22 4.09 -20.18
CA ASN A 11 6.25 3.95 -19.15
C ASN A 11 6.40 5.25 -18.35
N SER A 12 6.36 6.41 -19.00
CA SER A 12 6.42 7.71 -18.33
C SER A 12 5.25 7.93 -17.37
N ARG A 13 4.02 7.53 -17.73
CA ARG A 13 2.86 7.61 -16.82
C ARG A 13 3.05 6.74 -15.58
N ILE A 14 3.57 5.52 -15.75
CA ILE A 14 3.84 4.61 -14.63
C ILE A 14 4.91 5.21 -13.71
N VAL A 15 6.01 5.72 -14.28
CA VAL A 15 7.07 6.38 -13.51
C VAL A 15 6.53 7.58 -12.73
N VAL A 16 5.72 8.45 -13.36
CA VAL A 16 5.07 9.58 -12.67
C VAL A 16 4.16 9.09 -11.54
N GLY A 17 3.34 8.07 -11.78
CA GLY A 17 2.48 7.50 -10.74
C GLY A 17 3.26 6.92 -9.55
N LEU A 18 4.38 6.25 -9.81
CA LEU A 18 5.30 5.75 -8.79
C LEU A 18 5.95 6.90 -8.02
N LEU A 19 6.43 7.96 -8.69
CA LEU A 19 7.04 9.12 -8.06
C LEU A 19 6.04 9.89 -7.18
N VAL A 20 4.83 10.13 -7.67
CA VAL A 20 3.74 10.73 -6.89
C VAL A 20 3.48 9.89 -5.65
N ASN A 21 3.38 8.56 -5.80
CA ASN A 21 3.15 7.66 -4.68
C ASN A 21 4.34 7.64 -3.70
N LEU A 22 5.59 7.71 -4.17
CA LEU A 22 6.78 7.78 -3.31
C LEU A 22 6.78 9.05 -2.47
N LEU A 23 6.69 10.21 -3.13
CA LEU A 23 6.75 11.52 -2.47
C LEU A 23 5.60 11.70 -1.49
N SER A 24 4.36 11.43 -1.93
CA SER A 24 3.18 11.54 -1.06
C SER A 24 3.23 10.56 0.13
N SER A 25 3.75 9.34 -0.07
CA SER A 25 3.92 8.37 1.03
C SER A 25 4.99 8.79 2.05
N ILE A 26 6.06 9.45 1.61
CA ILE A 26 7.07 9.99 2.53
C ILE A 26 6.47 11.18 3.29
N CYS A 27 5.82 12.11 2.60
CA CYS A 27 5.19 13.29 3.20
C CYS A 27 4.14 12.89 4.25
N ILE A 28 3.28 11.91 3.95
CA ILE A 28 2.24 11.49 4.90
C ILE A 28 2.82 10.82 6.15
N VAL A 29 3.92 10.07 6.03
CA VAL A 29 4.56 9.44 7.19
C VAL A 29 5.08 10.50 8.17
N PHE A 30 5.76 11.53 7.66
CA PHE A 30 6.24 12.64 8.49
C PHE A 30 5.08 13.47 9.06
N MET A 31 4.08 13.78 8.24
CA MET A 31 2.90 14.54 8.67
C MET A 31 2.13 13.81 9.77
N ASN A 32 1.88 12.51 9.61
CA ASN A 32 1.21 11.69 10.62
C ASN A 32 2.04 11.63 11.91
N LYS A 33 3.35 11.41 11.81
CA LYS A 33 4.24 11.41 12.99
C LYS A 33 4.15 12.75 13.74
N TRP A 34 4.17 13.87 13.02
CA TRP A 34 4.02 15.20 13.61
C TRP A 34 2.67 15.34 14.33
N ILE A 35 1.58 14.93 13.68
CA ILE A 35 0.23 14.97 14.24
C ILE A 35 0.14 14.12 15.54
N TYR A 36 0.75 12.94 15.54
CA TYR A 36 0.77 12.06 16.72
C TYR A 36 1.57 12.64 17.88
N VAL A 37 2.76 13.17 17.60
CA VAL A 37 3.67 13.67 18.66
C VAL A 37 3.20 15.01 19.23
N HIS A 38 2.72 15.93 18.39
CA HIS A 38 2.38 17.30 18.83
C HIS A 38 0.93 17.45 19.27
N TYR A 39 0.01 16.66 18.72
CA TYR A 39 -1.42 16.76 19.03
C TYR A 39 -1.96 15.51 19.70
N GLY A 40 -1.28 14.36 19.68
CA GLY A 40 -1.81 13.12 20.25
C GLY A 40 -3.04 12.58 19.50
N PHE A 41 -3.18 12.91 18.21
CA PHE A 41 -4.37 12.55 17.45
C PHE A 41 -4.44 11.02 17.22
N PRO A 42 -5.61 10.38 17.43
CA PRO A 42 -5.79 8.94 17.27
C PRO A 42 -5.56 8.42 15.84
N ASN A 43 -4.94 7.24 15.70
CA ASN A 43 -4.50 6.68 14.41
C ASN A 43 -5.66 6.16 13.53
N MET A 44 -6.61 5.40 14.09
CA MET A 44 -7.78 4.90 13.35
C MET A 44 -8.73 6.04 12.98
N THR A 45 -8.94 6.99 13.88
CA THR A 45 -9.69 8.22 13.59
C THR A 45 -8.99 9.03 12.48
N LEU A 46 -7.65 9.16 12.50
CA LEU A 46 -6.92 9.84 11.42
C LEU A 46 -7.16 9.15 10.08
N THR A 47 -7.11 7.81 10.08
CA THR A 47 -7.39 7.00 8.89
C THR A 47 -8.83 7.20 8.41
N LEU A 48 -9.82 7.29 9.32
CA LEU A 48 -11.20 7.62 8.97
C LEU A 48 -11.27 8.97 8.26
N VAL A 49 -10.63 10.01 8.81
CA VAL A 49 -10.62 11.35 8.20
C VAL A 49 -9.95 11.33 6.83
N HIS A 50 -8.84 10.61 6.68
CA HIS A 50 -8.17 10.43 5.37
C HIS A 50 -9.09 9.86 4.31
N PHE A 51 -9.91 8.86 4.65
CA PHE A 51 -10.87 8.26 3.73
C PHE A 51 -12.07 9.16 3.44
N VAL A 52 -12.55 9.93 4.43
CA VAL A 52 -13.58 10.95 4.23
C VAL A 52 -13.08 12.04 3.28
N VAL A 53 -11.88 12.58 3.51
CA VAL A 53 -11.24 13.58 2.64
C VAL A 53 -10.97 13.00 1.25
N THR A 54 -10.57 11.72 1.16
CA THR A 54 -10.39 11.03 -0.13
C THR A 54 -11.70 10.96 -0.91
N TRP A 55 -12.82 10.62 -0.26
CA TRP A 55 -14.14 10.62 -0.90
C TRP A 55 -14.56 12.03 -1.34
N LEU A 56 -14.38 13.05 -0.47
CA LEU A 56 -14.67 14.44 -0.82
C LEU A 56 -13.82 14.93 -2.01
N GLY A 57 -12.53 14.59 -2.04
CA GLY A 57 -11.64 14.89 -3.15
C GLY A 57 -12.12 14.26 -4.46
N LEU A 58 -12.51 12.98 -4.43
CA LEU A 58 -13.08 12.31 -5.61
C LEU A 58 -14.44 12.87 -6.02
N PHE A 59 -15.28 13.29 -5.07
CA PHE A 59 -16.54 13.96 -5.35
C PHE A 59 -16.32 15.30 -6.06
N LEU A 60 -15.31 16.06 -5.66
CA LEU A 60 -14.92 17.28 -6.35
C LEU A 60 -14.39 16.97 -7.77
N CYS A 61 -13.53 15.96 -7.91
CA CYS A 61 -13.04 15.51 -9.22
C CYS A 61 -14.19 15.07 -10.15
N GLN A 62 -15.22 14.41 -9.62
CA GLN A 62 -16.42 14.08 -10.37
C GLN A 62 -17.15 15.35 -10.83
N LYS A 63 -17.36 16.32 -9.94
CA LYS A 63 -18.02 17.60 -10.30
C LYS A 63 -17.24 18.41 -11.34
N MET A 64 -15.93 18.23 -11.40
CA MET A 64 -15.05 18.84 -12.40
C MET A 64 -14.93 18.02 -13.70
N ASP A 65 -15.78 17.00 -13.88
CA ASP A 65 -15.78 16.09 -15.04
C ASP A 65 -14.43 15.39 -15.32
N ILE A 66 -13.58 15.22 -14.29
CA ILE A 66 -12.31 14.48 -14.40
C ILE A 66 -12.57 12.99 -14.65
N PHE A 67 -13.67 12.46 -14.11
CA PHE A 67 -14.15 11.11 -14.40
C PHE A 67 -15.67 11.01 -14.22
N SER A 68 -16.30 10.07 -14.92
CA SER A 68 -17.74 9.79 -14.77
C SER A 68 -17.95 8.51 -13.95
N PRO A 69 -18.66 8.52 -12.81
CA PRO A 69 -18.86 7.33 -12.00
C PRO A 69 -19.74 6.30 -12.72
N LYS A 70 -19.25 5.07 -12.84
CA LYS A 70 -20.06 3.93 -13.28
C LYS A 70 -20.96 3.49 -12.13
N ARG A 71 -22.22 3.15 -12.41
CA ARG A 71 -23.14 2.63 -11.38
C ARG A 71 -22.67 1.24 -10.95
N LEU A 72 -22.26 1.10 -9.69
CA LEU A 72 -21.84 -0.15 -9.09
C LEU A 72 -22.83 -0.60 -8.02
N ARG A 73 -23.00 -1.91 -7.85
CA ARG A 73 -23.71 -2.46 -6.70
C ARG A 73 -22.82 -2.35 -5.47
N ALA A 74 -23.34 -1.79 -4.38
CA ALA A 74 -22.59 -1.64 -3.13
C ALA A 74 -22.05 -2.98 -2.61
N SER A 75 -22.82 -4.06 -2.76
CA SER A 75 -22.40 -5.42 -2.38
C SER A 75 -21.14 -5.90 -3.09
N SER A 76 -20.87 -5.41 -4.31
CA SER A 76 -19.65 -5.76 -5.07
C SER A 76 -18.38 -5.13 -4.51
N VAL A 77 -18.51 -4.04 -3.73
CA VAL A 77 -17.40 -3.29 -3.11
C VAL A 77 -17.34 -3.55 -1.60
N LEU A 78 -18.40 -4.10 -1.01
CA LEU A 78 -18.52 -4.38 0.43
C LEU A 78 -17.35 -5.19 1.01
N LEU A 79 -17.03 -6.32 0.37
CA LEU A 79 -15.92 -7.17 0.82
C LEU A 79 -14.57 -6.45 0.70
N LEU A 80 -14.39 -5.61 -0.33
CA LEU A 80 -13.19 -4.80 -0.48
C LEU A 80 -13.07 -3.79 0.67
N ALA A 81 -14.14 -3.07 0.99
CA ALA A 81 -14.16 -2.12 2.10
C ALA A 81 -13.94 -2.79 3.46
N LEU A 82 -14.54 -3.97 3.69
CA LEU A 82 -14.35 -4.75 4.91
C LEU A 82 -12.90 -5.25 5.05
N SER A 83 -12.31 -5.74 3.95
CA SER A 83 -10.90 -6.15 3.94
C SER A 83 -9.95 -4.98 4.23
N PHE A 84 -10.28 -3.78 3.76
CA PHE A 84 -9.52 -2.59 4.10
C PHE A 84 -9.56 -2.28 5.60
N CYS A 85 -10.73 -2.35 6.23
CA CYS A 85 -10.86 -2.13 7.67
C CYS A 85 -10.12 -3.19 8.49
N GLY A 86 -10.23 -4.46 8.09
CA GLY A 86 -9.44 -5.54 8.70
C GLY A 86 -7.94 -5.33 8.53
N PHE A 87 -7.50 -4.87 7.35
CA PHE A 87 -6.11 -4.51 7.09
C PHE A 87 -5.63 -3.43 8.07
N VAL A 88 -6.38 -2.32 8.22
CA VAL A 88 -6.02 -1.24 9.15
C VAL A 88 -5.95 -1.76 10.58
N ALA A 89 -6.97 -2.49 11.05
CA ALA A 89 -7.02 -3.00 12.42
C ALA A 89 -5.87 -3.97 12.72
N PHE A 90 -5.70 -5.02 11.93
CA PHE A 90 -4.70 -6.05 12.21
C PHE A 90 -3.27 -5.56 12.00
N THR A 91 -3.01 -4.67 11.04
CA THR A 91 -1.66 -4.12 10.86
C THR A 91 -1.28 -3.14 11.97
N ASN A 92 -2.23 -2.35 12.48
CA ASN A 92 -1.98 -1.50 13.65
C ASN A 92 -1.75 -2.33 14.91
N LEU A 93 -2.58 -3.35 15.16
CA LEU A 93 -2.38 -4.29 16.27
C LEU A 93 -1.04 -5.03 16.16
N SER A 94 -0.65 -5.43 14.95
CA SER A 94 0.65 -6.03 14.71
C SER A 94 1.79 -5.06 15.01
N LEU A 95 1.67 -3.78 14.66
CA LEU A 95 2.70 -2.77 14.94
C LEU A 95 2.80 -2.46 16.44
N GLN A 96 1.67 -2.47 17.15
CA GLN A 96 1.63 -2.24 18.59
C GLN A 96 2.24 -3.40 19.38
N ASN A 97 2.05 -4.63 18.92
CA ASN A 97 2.45 -5.83 19.66
C ASN A 97 3.78 -6.44 19.20
N ASN A 98 4.33 -6.00 18.07
CA ASN A 98 5.63 -6.46 17.57
C ASN A 98 6.64 -5.33 17.48
N THR A 99 7.91 -5.71 17.45
CA THR A 99 8.97 -4.79 17.04
C THR A 99 8.84 -4.41 15.56
N ILE A 100 9.49 -3.31 15.20
CA ILE A 100 9.47 -2.79 13.82
C ILE A 100 10.04 -3.87 12.87
N GLY A 101 11.13 -4.53 13.25
CA GLY A 101 11.73 -5.62 12.48
C GLY A 101 10.77 -6.79 12.20
N THR A 102 10.10 -7.31 13.23
CA THR A 102 9.10 -8.38 13.06
C THR A 102 7.93 -7.93 12.17
N TYR A 103 7.49 -6.68 12.32
CA TYR A 103 6.45 -6.10 11.47
C TYR A 103 6.89 -5.97 9.99
N GLN A 104 8.12 -5.55 9.72
CA GLN A 104 8.63 -5.47 8.35
C GLN A 104 8.81 -6.85 7.72
N LEU A 105 9.27 -7.84 8.49
CA LEU A 105 9.36 -9.21 8.03
C LEU A 105 7.98 -9.77 7.66
N ALA A 106 6.96 -9.53 8.50
CA ALA A 106 5.58 -9.89 8.18
C ALA A 106 5.12 -9.21 6.88
N LYS A 107 5.37 -7.91 6.71
CA LYS A 107 5.05 -7.20 5.47
C LYS A 107 5.71 -7.81 4.24
N ALA A 108 6.96 -8.28 4.32
CA ALA A 108 7.62 -8.98 3.22
C ALA A 108 6.89 -10.26 2.79
N MET A 109 6.26 -10.95 3.74
CA MET A 109 5.43 -12.14 3.48
C MET A 109 4.11 -11.83 2.75
N THR A 110 3.71 -10.56 2.64
CA THR A 110 2.53 -10.15 1.85
C THR A 110 2.65 -10.55 0.39
N THR A 111 3.85 -10.41 -0.20
CA THR A 111 4.08 -10.75 -1.61
C THR A 111 3.90 -12.23 -1.93
N PRO A 112 4.54 -13.20 -1.23
CA PRO A 112 4.33 -14.62 -1.52
C PRO A 112 2.87 -15.02 -1.29
N VAL A 113 2.18 -14.45 -0.29
CA VAL A 113 0.75 -14.71 -0.06
C VAL A 113 -0.11 -14.16 -1.20
N ILE A 114 0.20 -12.99 -1.76
CA ILE A 114 -0.47 -12.47 -2.96
C ILE A 114 -0.29 -13.41 -4.14
N ILE A 115 0.94 -13.89 -4.38
CA ILE A 115 1.22 -14.83 -5.48
C ILE A 115 0.43 -16.12 -5.28
N LEU A 116 0.37 -16.63 -4.05
CA LEU A 116 -0.42 -17.81 -3.71
C LEU A 116 -1.90 -17.59 -4.02
N ILE A 117 -2.51 -16.52 -3.50
CA ILE A 117 -3.92 -16.17 -3.73
C ILE A 117 -4.22 -16.02 -5.23
N GLN A 118 -3.35 -15.31 -5.97
CA GLN A 118 -3.55 -15.11 -7.41
C GLN A 118 -3.39 -16.40 -8.21
N THR A 119 -2.53 -17.33 -7.76
CA THR A 119 -2.35 -18.63 -8.42
C THR A 119 -3.53 -19.55 -8.14
N THR A 120 -4.01 -19.64 -6.89
CA THR A 120 -5.06 -20.58 -6.48
C THR A 120 -6.47 -20.12 -6.86
N PHE A 121 -6.82 -18.86 -6.56
CA PHE A 121 -8.19 -18.35 -6.74
C PHE A 121 -8.41 -17.68 -8.09
N TYR A 122 -7.37 -17.05 -8.67
CA TYR A 122 -7.47 -16.31 -9.94
C TYR A 122 -6.79 -17.02 -11.11
N ARG A 123 -6.24 -18.22 -10.88
CA ARG A 123 -5.56 -19.05 -11.88
C ARG A 123 -4.48 -18.29 -12.68
N LYS A 124 -3.85 -17.27 -12.07
CA LYS A 124 -2.72 -16.57 -12.67
C LYS A 124 -1.47 -17.42 -12.58
N THR A 125 -0.75 -17.57 -13.69
CA THR A 125 0.52 -18.26 -13.72
C THR A 125 1.65 -17.26 -13.47
N PHE A 126 2.58 -17.64 -12.61
CA PHE A 126 3.83 -16.92 -12.37
C PHE A 126 4.99 -17.86 -12.70
N SER A 127 5.93 -17.38 -13.51
CA SER A 127 7.15 -18.12 -13.82
C SER A 127 7.94 -18.43 -12.56
N ASN A 128 8.64 -19.57 -12.57
CA ASN A 128 9.56 -19.93 -11.49
C ASN A 128 10.65 -18.87 -11.32
N LYS A 129 11.03 -18.15 -12.40
CA LYS A 129 11.97 -17.03 -12.34
C LYS A 129 11.46 -15.90 -11.44
N ILE A 130 10.18 -15.52 -11.59
CA ILE A 130 9.53 -14.52 -10.71
C ILE A 130 9.46 -15.03 -9.27
N LYS A 131 9.09 -16.29 -9.05
CA LYS A 131 9.04 -16.85 -7.69
C LYS A 131 10.40 -16.85 -7.00
N LEU A 132 11.47 -17.16 -7.73
CA LEU A 132 12.84 -17.16 -7.19
C LEU A 132 13.30 -15.76 -6.76
N THR A 133 12.78 -14.68 -7.36
CA THR A 133 13.12 -13.30 -6.96
C THR A 133 12.64 -12.94 -5.55
N LEU A 134 11.67 -13.68 -4.99
CA LEU A 134 11.17 -13.48 -3.62
C LEU A 134 12.21 -13.87 -2.57
N VAL A 135 13.11 -14.82 -2.89
CA VAL A 135 14.13 -15.32 -1.97
C VAL A 135 15.10 -14.21 -1.56
N PRO A 136 15.81 -13.52 -2.47
CA PRO A 136 16.71 -12.43 -2.08
C PRO A 136 15.97 -11.26 -1.42
N ILE A 137 14.72 -10.98 -1.79
CA ILE A 137 13.92 -9.92 -1.15
C ILE A 137 13.61 -10.27 0.30
N THR A 138 13.15 -11.49 0.56
CA THR A 138 12.81 -11.94 1.91
C THR A 138 14.05 -12.02 2.79
N LEU A 139 15.16 -12.56 2.25
CA LEU A 139 16.46 -12.57 2.94
C LEU A 139 16.95 -11.16 3.24
N GLY A 140 16.82 -10.23 2.28
CA GLY A 140 17.23 -8.84 2.48
C GLY A 140 16.44 -8.13 3.58
N VAL A 141 15.12 -8.34 3.65
CA VAL A 141 14.29 -7.80 4.74
C VAL A 141 14.63 -8.45 6.09
N MET A 142 14.89 -9.75 6.10
CA MET A 142 15.33 -10.47 7.31
C MET A 142 16.67 -9.92 7.83
N LEU A 143 17.66 -9.70 6.95
CA LEU A 143 18.96 -9.12 7.31
C LEU A 143 18.82 -7.70 7.86
N ASN A 144 17.98 -6.86 7.24
CA ASN A 144 17.67 -5.51 7.73
C ASN A 144 17.06 -5.50 9.13
N SER A 145 16.35 -6.57 9.48
CA SER A 145 15.57 -6.68 10.72
C SER A 145 16.23 -7.58 11.78
N TYR A 146 17.43 -8.12 11.51
CA TYR A 146 18.02 -9.22 12.27
C TYR A 146 18.09 -8.97 13.78
N TYR A 147 18.54 -7.79 14.19
CA TYR A 147 18.66 -7.41 15.61
C TYR A 147 17.37 -6.87 16.24
N ASP A 148 16.36 -6.57 15.42
CA ASP A 148 15.10 -5.97 15.85
C ASP A 148 13.95 -6.98 15.85
N VAL A 149 14.18 -8.26 15.52
CA VAL A 149 13.13 -9.28 15.59
C VAL A 149 13.00 -9.77 17.03
N LYS A 150 11.79 -9.60 17.61
CA LYS A 150 11.38 -10.24 18.86
C LYS A 150 10.12 -11.05 18.60
N PHE A 151 10.07 -12.23 19.21
CA PHE A 151 8.92 -13.13 19.09
C PHE A 151 7.90 -12.83 20.19
N ASN A 152 6.69 -12.45 19.77
CA ASN A 152 5.52 -12.32 20.63
C ASN A 152 4.40 -13.14 19.99
N LEU A 153 3.87 -14.16 20.69
CA LEU A 153 2.84 -15.04 20.12
C LEU A 153 1.60 -14.26 19.66
N LEU A 154 1.11 -13.35 20.50
CA LEU A 154 -0.03 -12.48 20.19
C LEU A 154 0.29 -11.59 18.98
N GLY A 155 1.48 -11.00 18.98
CA GLY A 155 1.99 -10.20 17.88
C GLY A 155 2.08 -10.98 16.57
N ILE A 156 2.53 -12.24 16.60
CA ILE A 156 2.61 -13.12 15.44
C ILE A 156 1.22 -13.43 14.89
N VAL A 157 0.23 -13.70 15.75
CA VAL A 157 -1.17 -13.92 15.31
C VAL A 157 -1.70 -12.69 14.58
N PHE A 158 -1.52 -11.48 15.15
CA PHE A 158 -1.92 -10.24 14.47
C PHE A 158 -1.15 -9.98 13.18
N ALA A 159 0.15 -10.28 13.16
CA ALA A 159 0.97 -10.16 11.96
C ALA A 159 0.49 -11.10 10.85
N THR A 160 0.19 -12.36 11.16
CA THR A 160 -0.34 -13.33 10.20
C THR A 160 -1.70 -12.91 9.65
N LEU A 161 -2.63 -12.51 10.52
CA LEU A 161 -3.94 -11.98 10.09
C LEU A 161 -3.77 -10.71 9.24
N GLY A 162 -2.89 -9.81 9.66
CA GLY A 162 -2.54 -8.60 8.93
C GLY A 162 -2.02 -8.91 7.52
N VAL A 163 -1.09 -9.86 7.38
CA VAL A 163 -0.57 -10.31 6.08
C VAL A 163 -1.69 -10.88 5.20
N LEU A 164 -2.50 -11.80 5.72
CA LEU A 164 -3.58 -12.42 4.96
C LEU A 164 -4.59 -11.38 4.44
N VAL A 165 -5.04 -10.48 5.33
CA VAL A 165 -6.02 -9.45 4.96
C VAL A 165 -5.40 -8.40 4.03
N THR A 166 -4.14 -8.01 4.23
CA THR A 166 -3.42 -7.09 3.32
C THR A 166 -3.31 -7.69 1.92
N SER A 167 -2.91 -8.95 1.82
CA SER A 167 -2.79 -9.65 0.54
C SER A 167 -4.14 -9.79 -0.16
N LEU A 168 -5.20 -10.15 0.56
CA LEU A 168 -6.56 -10.23 0.01
C LEU A 168 -7.04 -8.86 -0.48
N TYR A 169 -6.89 -7.82 0.34
CA TYR A 169 -7.26 -6.45 0.01
C TYR A 169 -6.58 -6.01 -1.29
N GLN A 170 -5.27 -6.13 -1.39
CA GLN A 170 -4.53 -5.68 -2.57
C GLN A 170 -4.86 -6.49 -3.83
N VAL A 171 -5.10 -7.80 -3.69
CA VAL A 171 -5.58 -8.62 -4.80
C VAL A 171 -6.97 -8.16 -5.25
N TRP A 172 -7.89 -7.87 -4.32
CA TRP A 172 -9.22 -7.37 -4.64
C TRP A 172 -9.20 -5.97 -5.24
N VAL A 173 -8.32 -5.06 -4.81
CA VAL A 173 -8.15 -3.74 -5.46
C VAL A 173 -7.85 -3.91 -6.95
N GLY A 174 -6.95 -4.81 -7.32
CA GLY A 174 -6.64 -5.08 -8.72
C GLY A 174 -7.73 -5.86 -9.45
N ALA A 175 -8.25 -6.91 -8.83
CA ALA A 175 -9.25 -7.78 -9.43
C ALA A 175 -10.58 -7.05 -9.69
N LYS A 176 -11.06 -6.23 -8.74
CA LYS A 176 -12.32 -5.49 -8.87
C LYS A 176 -12.27 -4.39 -9.91
N GLN A 177 -11.12 -3.74 -10.13
CA GLN A 177 -10.96 -2.80 -11.24
C GLN A 177 -11.20 -3.51 -12.60
N HIS A 178 -10.64 -4.71 -12.77
CA HIS A 178 -10.82 -5.50 -13.99
C HIS A 178 -12.22 -6.16 -14.09
N GLU A 179 -12.71 -6.77 -13.02
CA GLU A 179 -14.03 -7.46 -12.99
C GLU A 179 -15.18 -6.49 -13.26
N LEU A 180 -15.15 -5.32 -12.61
CA LEU A 180 -16.22 -4.32 -12.74
C LEU A 180 -16.01 -3.39 -13.94
N GLN A 181 -14.88 -3.51 -14.65
CA GLN A 181 -14.47 -2.65 -15.76
C GLN A 181 -14.57 -1.18 -15.35
N VAL A 182 -13.85 -0.82 -14.29
CA VAL A 182 -13.79 0.52 -13.68
C VAL A 182 -12.35 0.96 -13.50
N ASN A 183 -12.14 2.27 -13.57
CA ASN A 183 -10.85 2.87 -13.25
C ASN A 183 -10.64 3.00 -11.73
N SER A 184 -9.43 3.40 -11.36
CA SER A 184 -8.98 3.54 -9.98
C SER A 184 -9.79 4.56 -9.18
N MET A 185 -10.14 5.70 -9.78
CA MET A 185 -10.96 6.75 -9.15
C MET A 185 -12.38 6.26 -8.87
N GLN A 186 -13.00 5.58 -9.84
CA GLN A 186 -14.35 5.03 -9.72
C GLN A 186 -14.43 3.98 -8.61
N LEU A 187 -13.47 3.05 -8.54
CA LEU A 187 -13.50 2.03 -7.48
C LEU A 187 -13.30 2.67 -6.09
N LEU A 188 -12.33 3.57 -5.98
CA LEU A 188 -12.04 4.28 -4.72
C LEU A 188 -13.20 5.16 -4.27
N TYR A 189 -13.96 5.76 -5.21
CA TYR A 189 -15.13 6.58 -4.91
C TYR A 189 -16.23 5.81 -4.16
N TYR A 190 -16.42 4.52 -4.47
CA TYR A 190 -17.38 3.67 -3.75
C TYR A 190 -16.79 3.04 -2.49
N GLN A 191 -15.51 2.67 -2.52
CA GLN A 191 -14.86 2.01 -1.39
C GLN A 191 -14.60 2.97 -0.22
N ALA A 192 -14.18 4.21 -0.50
CA ALA A 192 -13.79 5.15 0.53
C ALA A 192 -14.89 5.49 1.56
N PRO A 193 -16.12 5.87 1.17
CA PRO A 193 -17.18 6.18 2.14
C PRO A 193 -17.68 4.94 2.89
N MET A 194 -17.59 3.76 2.28
CA MET A 194 -17.96 2.50 2.93
C MET A 194 -16.92 2.08 3.98
N SER A 195 -15.64 2.24 3.65
CA SER A 195 -14.55 1.99 4.61
C SER A 195 -14.54 2.99 5.76
N SER A 196 -14.86 4.27 5.54
CA SER A 196 -15.00 5.23 6.64
C SER A 196 -16.18 4.89 7.56
N ALA A 197 -17.32 4.44 7.00
CA ALA A 197 -18.46 3.97 7.78
C ALA A 197 -18.11 2.76 8.65
N PHE A 198 -17.40 1.77 8.10
CA PHE A 198 -16.93 0.62 8.88
C PHE A 198 -15.89 1.00 9.93
N LEU A 199 -14.93 1.87 9.60
CA LEU A 199 -13.98 2.38 10.59
C LEU A 199 -14.70 3.10 11.73
N LEU A 200 -15.74 3.89 11.43
CA LEU A 200 -16.54 4.56 12.46
C LEU A 200 -17.15 3.57 13.46
N THR A 201 -17.57 2.39 12.99
CA THR A 201 -18.07 1.34 13.88
C THR A 201 -16.97 0.64 14.68
N LEU A 202 -15.72 0.62 14.19
CA LEU A 202 -14.59 -0.04 14.85
C LEU A 202 -13.88 0.87 15.86
N ILE A 203 -13.82 2.19 15.60
CA ILE A 203 -13.15 3.18 16.46
C ILE A 203 -13.51 3.04 17.95
N PRO A 204 -14.79 2.91 18.37
CA PRO A 204 -15.15 2.75 19.78
C PRO A 204 -14.47 1.57 20.50
N PHE A 205 -14.04 0.54 19.77
CA PHE A 205 -13.40 -0.65 20.33
C PHE A 205 -11.89 -0.51 20.48
N PHE A 206 -11.27 0.44 19.78
CA PHE A 206 -9.81 0.60 19.72
C PHE A 206 -9.32 1.95 20.24
N GLU A 207 -10.18 2.97 20.26
CA GLU A 207 -9.85 4.34 20.64
C GLU A 207 -10.92 4.91 21.57
N PRO A 208 -10.54 5.79 22.53
CA PRO A 208 -11.51 6.47 23.38
C PRO A 208 -12.44 7.36 22.55
N LEU A 209 -13.71 7.46 22.93
CA LEU A 209 -14.68 8.32 22.22
C LEU A 209 -14.58 9.79 22.66
N THR A 210 -14.37 10.01 23.95
CA THR A 210 -14.31 11.32 24.60
C THR A 210 -13.06 11.43 25.46
N GLY A 211 -12.56 12.65 25.68
CA GLY A 211 -11.32 12.92 26.41
C GLY A 211 -10.13 13.19 25.49
N GLU A 212 -8.94 13.30 26.08
CA GLU A 212 -7.70 13.48 25.31
C GLU A 212 -7.44 12.26 24.43
N GLY A 213 -7.16 12.50 23.14
CA GLY A 213 -6.95 11.41 22.18
C GLY A 213 -8.23 10.73 21.67
N GLY A 214 -9.42 11.22 22.01
CA GLY A 214 -10.69 10.68 21.52
C GLY A 214 -11.22 11.35 20.24
N ILE A 215 -12.10 10.66 19.50
CA ILE A 215 -12.67 11.21 18.26
C ILE A 215 -13.40 12.55 18.50
N PHE A 216 -14.08 12.70 19.63
CA PHE A 216 -14.71 13.95 20.08
C PHE A 216 -13.88 14.71 21.13
N GLY A 217 -12.54 14.57 21.07
CA GLY A 217 -11.63 15.32 21.92
C GLY A 217 -11.64 16.84 21.64
N PRO A 218 -11.13 17.67 22.57
CA PRO A 218 -11.06 19.12 22.41
C PRO A 218 -9.92 19.50 21.43
N TRP A 219 -10.12 19.25 20.14
CA TRP A 219 -9.12 19.49 19.12
C TRP A 219 -8.98 20.97 18.78
N SER A 220 -7.74 21.48 18.80
CA SER A 220 -7.45 22.85 18.37
C SER A 220 -7.66 23.02 16.86
N LEU A 221 -7.96 24.24 16.42
CA LEU A 221 -8.12 24.53 14.98
C LEU A 221 -6.86 24.19 14.18
N GLN A 222 -5.67 24.39 14.78
CA GLN A 222 -4.39 24.03 14.16
C GLN A 222 -4.25 22.51 13.97
N ALA A 223 -4.63 21.71 14.98
CA ALA A 223 -4.63 20.26 14.87
C ALA A 223 -5.57 19.79 13.75
N LEU A 224 -6.78 20.33 13.70
CA LEU A 224 -7.76 20.01 12.65
C LEU A 224 -7.28 20.42 11.25
N ALA A 225 -6.63 21.58 11.12
CA ALA A 225 -6.04 22.02 9.86
C ALA A 225 -4.91 21.09 9.39
N MET A 226 -4.04 20.65 10.30
CA MET A 226 -2.97 19.68 9.99
C MET A 226 -3.53 18.31 9.62
N VAL A 227 -4.57 17.85 10.33
CA VAL A 227 -5.30 16.63 10.00
C VAL A 227 -5.94 16.72 8.61
N PHE A 228 -6.59 17.83 8.28
CA PHE A 228 -7.17 18.05 6.96
C PHE A 228 -6.09 18.06 5.86
N LEU A 229 -4.97 18.75 6.07
CA LEU A 229 -3.84 18.76 5.14
C LEU A 229 -3.26 17.35 4.94
N SER A 230 -3.12 16.57 6.01
CA SER A 230 -2.72 15.17 5.91
C SER A 230 -3.73 14.34 5.11
N GLY A 231 -5.03 14.65 5.20
CA GLY A 231 -6.09 14.05 4.40
C GLY A 231 -5.96 14.35 2.90
N LEU A 232 -5.54 15.55 2.51
CA LEU A 232 -5.26 15.89 1.11
C LEU A 232 -4.08 15.08 0.56
N ILE A 233 -3.03 14.90 1.36
CA ILE A 233 -1.90 14.03 1.00
C ILE A 233 -2.37 12.57 0.93
N ALA A 234 -3.21 12.13 1.87
CA ALA A 234 -3.77 10.79 1.90
C ALA A 234 -4.62 10.48 0.66
N PHE A 235 -5.37 11.46 0.15
CA PHE A 235 -6.08 11.35 -1.12
C PHE A 235 -5.11 11.00 -2.26
N LEU A 236 -3.97 11.70 -2.38
CA LEU A 236 -2.96 11.41 -3.40
C LEU A 236 -2.34 10.02 -3.21
N VAL A 237 -2.06 9.63 -1.96
CA VAL A 237 -1.55 8.29 -1.63
C VAL A 237 -2.54 7.22 -2.06
N ASN A 238 -3.79 7.30 -1.60
CA ASN A 238 -4.83 6.32 -1.88
C ASN A 238 -5.10 6.19 -3.38
N LEU A 239 -5.24 7.32 -4.07
CA LEU A 239 -5.46 7.34 -5.51
C LEU A 239 -4.29 6.68 -6.26
N SER A 240 -3.05 7.05 -5.90
CA SER A 240 -1.87 6.50 -6.56
C SER A 240 -1.65 5.01 -6.26
N ILE A 241 -2.02 4.51 -5.08
CA ILE A 241 -2.02 3.07 -4.77
C ILE A 241 -2.97 2.32 -5.71
N TYR A 242 -4.23 2.77 -5.80
CA TYR A 242 -5.23 2.13 -6.67
C TYR A 242 -4.81 2.19 -8.13
N TRP A 243 -4.22 3.31 -8.55
CA TRP A 243 -3.72 3.52 -9.90
C TRP A 243 -2.55 2.59 -10.23
N ILE A 244 -1.55 2.47 -9.35
CA ILE A 244 -0.42 1.55 -9.54
C ILE A 244 -0.91 0.12 -9.62
N ILE A 245 -1.76 -0.32 -8.69
CA ILE A 245 -2.28 -1.70 -8.67
C ILE A 245 -3.11 -1.99 -9.93
N GLY A 246 -3.96 -1.06 -10.34
CA GLY A 246 -4.83 -1.20 -11.52
C GLY A 246 -4.08 -1.23 -12.85
N ASN A 247 -3.02 -0.43 -12.98
CA ASN A 247 -2.21 -0.36 -14.22
C ASN A 247 -1.06 -1.37 -14.26
N THR A 248 -0.66 -1.93 -13.11
CA THR A 248 0.45 -2.90 -13.03
C THR A 248 -0.01 -4.24 -12.44
N SER A 249 0.26 -4.51 -11.16
CA SER A 249 -0.28 -5.64 -10.41
C SER A 249 -0.09 -5.44 -8.90
N PRO A 250 -0.86 -6.16 -8.05
CA PRO A 250 -0.65 -6.16 -6.60
C PRO A 250 0.78 -6.56 -6.20
N VAL A 251 1.38 -7.54 -6.90
CA VAL A 251 2.77 -7.97 -6.67
C VAL A 251 3.74 -6.82 -6.94
N THR A 252 3.58 -6.08 -8.04
CA THR A 252 4.46 -4.95 -8.37
C THR A 252 4.33 -3.80 -7.38
N TYR A 253 3.12 -3.55 -6.87
CA TYR A 253 2.94 -2.58 -5.78
C TYR A 253 3.72 -2.99 -4.51
N ASN A 254 3.76 -4.27 -4.14
CA ASN A 254 4.58 -4.72 -3.00
C ASN A 254 6.08 -4.58 -3.27
N MET A 255 6.54 -4.95 -4.48
CA MET A 255 7.93 -4.73 -4.88
C MET A 255 8.32 -3.26 -4.74
N PHE A 256 7.45 -2.36 -5.18
CA PHE A 256 7.64 -0.93 -5.00
C PHE A 256 7.65 -0.53 -3.52
N GLY A 257 6.81 -1.12 -2.68
CA GLY A 257 6.84 -0.94 -1.23
C GLY A 257 8.20 -1.31 -0.61
N HIS A 258 8.79 -2.44 -1.01
CA HIS A 258 10.14 -2.84 -0.57
C HIS A 258 11.22 -1.86 -1.05
N PHE A 259 11.09 -1.38 -2.29
CA PHE A 259 11.97 -0.32 -2.81
C PHE A 259 11.89 0.96 -1.98
N LYS A 260 10.68 1.42 -1.60
CA LYS A 260 10.51 2.59 -0.72
C LYS A 260 11.19 2.38 0.62
N PHE A 261 11.03 1.20 1.21
CA PHE A 261 11.66 0.87 2.49
C PHE A 261 13.18 1.01 2.42
N CYS A 262 13.83 0.49 1.36
CA CYS A 262 15.25 0.68 1.14
C CYS A 262 15.64 2.16 1.01
N ILE A 263 14.88 2.96 0.25
CA ILE A 263 15.12 4.41 0.13
C ILE A 263 15.00 5.10 1.49
N THR A 264 14.00 4.75 2.30
CA THR A 264 13.81 5.35 3.63
C THR A 264 14.99 5.04 4.55
N LEU A 265 15.52 3.80 4.53
CA LEU A 265 16.71 3.45 5.31
C LEU A 265 17.96 4.21 4.84
N LEU A 266 18.19 4.29 3.53
CA LEU A 266 19.32 5.05 2.97
C LEU A 266 19.19 6.56 3.24
N GLY A 267 18.00 7.11 3.13
CA GLY A 267 17.71 8.50 3.48
C GLY A 267 17.92 8.77 4.97
N GLY A 268 17.59 7.80 5.84
CA GLY A 268 17.92 7.80 7.27
C GLY A 268 19.41 8.03 7.52
N TYR A 269 20.24 7.18 6.91
CA TYR A 269 21.69 7.26 6.98
C TYR A 269 22.25 8.58 6.46
N VAL A 270 21.83 9.01 5.26
CA VAL A 270 22.40 10.21 4.62
C VAL A 270 21.98 11.51 5.31
N LEU A 271 20.73 11.60 5.78
CA LEU A 271 20.19 12.85 6.33
C LEU A 271 20.42 12.96 7.85
N PHE A 272 20.23 11.86 8.58
CA PHE A 272 20.30 11.86 10.05
C PHE A 272 21.60 11.28 10.59
N HIS A 273 22.51 10.81 9.72
CA HIS A 273 23.77 10.17 10.09
C HIS A 273 23.56 8.94 11.00
N ASP A 274 22.40 8.28 10.88
CA ASP A 274 22.06 7.07 11.63
C ASP A 274 22.99 5.91 11.20
N PRO A 275 23.80 5.31 12.08
CA PRO A 275 24.79 4.32 11.68
C PRO A 275 24.12 3.07 11.07
N LEU A 276 24.41 2.79 9.80
CA LEU A 276 23.99 1.54 9.16
C LEU A 276 24.89 0.40 9.60
N SER A 277 24.28 -0.63 10.19
CA SER A 277 24.98 -1.89 10.43
C SER A 277 25.33 -2.58 9.10
N LEU A 278 26.41 -3.38 9.10
CA LEU A 278 26.80 -4.18 7.94
C LEU A 278 25.65 -5.07 7.44
N HIS A 279 24.86 -5.63 8.35
CA HIS A 279 23.70 -6.46 8.04
C HIS A 279 22.60 -5.68 7.31
N GLN A 280 22.34 -4.42 7.69
CA GLN A 280 21.39 -3.56 6.99
C GLN A 280 21.90 -3.20 5.58
N GLY A 281 23.20 -2.90 5.45
CA GLY A 281 23.81 -2.64 4.13
C GLY A 281 23.65 -3.84 3.17
N LEU A 282 23.99 -5.05 3.64
CA LEU A 282 23.79 -6.29 2.88
C LEU A 282 22.31 -6.57 2.61
N GLY A 283 21.43 -6.28 3.57
CA GLY A 283 19.99 -6.45 3.44
C GLY A 283 19.40 -5.56 2.34
N ILE A 284 19.81 -4.29 2.28
CA ILE A 284 19.44 -3.35 1.21
C ILE A 284 19.92 -3.85 -0.14
N ALA A 285 21.20 -4.24 -0.26
CA ALA A 285 21.77 -4.75 -1.50
C ALA A 285 21.01 -6.00 -2.01
N CYS A 286 20.72 -6.95 -1.13
CA CYS A 286 19.98 -8.17 -1.46
C CYS A 286 18.55 -7.86 -1.93
N THR A 287 17.86 -6.97 -1.21
CA THR A 287 16.50 -6.54 -1.54
C THR A 287 16.43 -5.84 -2.90
N LEU A 288 17.33 -4.89 -3.16
CA LEU A 288 17.39 -4.15 -4.43
C LEU A 288 17.73 -5.07 -5.60
N SER A 289 18.70 -5.96 -5.45
CA SER A 289 19.02 -6.97 -6.47
C SER A 289 17.81 -7.83 -6.80
N GLY A 290 17.07 -8.32 -5.80
CA GLY A 290 15.84 -9.08 -6.01
C GLY A 290 14.76 -8.31 -6.78
N ILE A 291 14.54 -7.03 -6.45
CA ILE A 291 13.58 -6.15 -7.13
C ILE A 291 14.00 -5.88 -8.59
N LEU A 292 15.29 -5.63 -8.84
CA LEU A 292 15.82 -5.44 -10.19
C LEU A 292 15.62 -6.69 -11.04
N THR A 293 15.97 -7.86 -10.50
CA THR A 293 15.77 -9.15 -11.19
C THR A 293 14.28 -9.42 -11.44
N TYR A 294 13.40 -9.14 -10.48
CA TYR A 294 11.95 -9.23 -10.67
C TYR A 294 11.47 -8.34 -11.82
N THR A 295 11.91 -7.09 -11.85
CA THR A 295 11.52 -6.11 -12.86
C THR A 295 11.98 -6.55 -14.24
N HIS A 296 13.23 -7.02 -14.36
CA HIS A 296 13.78 -7.55 -15.60
C HIS A 296 12.97 -8.75 -16.13
N PHE A 297 12.69 -9.75 -15.28
CA PHE A 297 11.90 -10.91 -15.72
C PHE A 297 10.46 -10.56 -16.06
N LYS A 298 9.82 -9.68 -15.29
CA LYS A 298 8.45 -9.24 -15.57
C LYS A 298 8.35 -8.50 -16.90
N LEU A 299 9.30 -7.62 -17.21
CA LEU A 299 9.35 -6.92 -18.49
C LEU A 299 9.57 -7.90 -19.66
N GLY A 300 10.50 -8.84 -19.51
CA GLY A 300 10.74 -9.89 -20.50
C GLY A 300 9.49 -10.73 -20.79
N GLU A 301 8.76 -11.16 -19.76
CA GLU A 301 7.51 -11.93 -19.93
C GLU A 301 6.40 -11.12 -20.62
N GLN A 302 6.33 -9.80 -20.38
CA GLN A 302 5.38 -8.93 -21.07
C GLN A 302 5.72 -8.76 -22.55
N GLU A 303 7.01 -8.69 -22.90
CA GLU A 303 7.47 -8.60 -24.29
C GLU A 303 7.24 -9.92 -25.05
N GLU A 304 7.59 -11.06 -24.44
CA GLU A 304 7.32 -12.39 -25.01
C GLU A 304 5.82 -12.61 -25.25
N GLY A 305 4.97 -12.24 -24.29
CA GLY A 305 3.51 -12.35 -24.42
C GLY A 305 2.95 -11.53 -25.57
N LYS A 306 3.45 -10.30 -25.77
CA LYS A 306 3.05 -9.43 -26.89
C LYS A 306 3.50 -9.99 -28.23
N SER A 307 4.72 -10.51 -28.31
CA SER A 307 5.25 -11.12 -29.54
C SER A 307 4.43 -12.36 -29.95
N ARG A 308 4.04 -13.21 -28.99
CA ARG A 308 3.17 -14.37 -29.26
C ARG A 308 1.78 -13.96 -29.75
N LEU A 309 1.20 -12.88 -29.21
CA LEU A 309 -0.09 -12.34 -29.66
C LEU A 309 -0.02 -11.73 -31.05
N ALA A 310 1.09 -11.05 -31.39
CA ALA A 310 1.31 -10.49 -32.71
C ALA A 310 1.57 -11.55 -33.81
N GLN A 311 1.94 -12.77 -33.41
CA GLN A 311 2.18 -13.90 -34.31
C GLN A 311 0.98 -14.84 -34.46
N ARG A 312 -0.12 -14.61 -33.73
CA ARG A 312 -1.36 -15.37 -33.95
C ARG A 312 -2.06 -14.82 -35.21
N PRO A 313 -2.31 -15.66 -36.23
CA PRO A 313 -3.05 -15.25 -37.43
C PRO A 313 -4.50 -14.89 -37.09
#